data_AF-A0A421CCU4-F1
#
_entry.id   AF-A0A421CCU4-F1
#
_cell.length_a   1.000
_cell.length_b   1.000
_cell.length_c   1.000
_cell.angle_alpha   90.00
_cell.angle_beta   90.00
_cell.angle_gamma   90.00
#
_symmetry.space_group_name_H-M   'P 1'
#
loop_
_entity.id
_entity.type
_entity.pdbx_description
1 polymer ?
#
loop_
_entity_poly.entity_id
_entity_poly.type
_entity_poly.pdbx_seq_one_letter_code
_entity_poly.pdbx_strand_id
1 'polypeptide(L)'
;MKVHIIGVGSIGGSIALRLSKRGHEVSVFDENVVTTEMLRKKNPSIEVSSDVFMPRDLTVIALPMNSEEKLLLSADFSGPVFDVASVMRPFQEIARLRKIRLISGHPMAGNVHKGPAGWDESMFDGRIFLFSPGEFATGEDLDHVLMVVTELGSSPEYLPPERHDYIVSRISQTAYFLSRTLLRLGGDFEKYSGPGYGSTSRLGRQNMDMVLDMARFNGPNIASSLEEAERYLHSIRTAIEMGDIDKLQEIISIRQ
;
A
#
# COMPACT_ATOMS: atom_id res chain seq x y z
N MET A 1 1.86 -9.85 22.53
CA MET A 1 2.95 -8.93 22.14
C MET A 1 2.49 -7.50 22.34
N LYS A 2 3.40 -6.59 22.67
CA LYS A 2 3.15 -5.16 22.77
C LYS A 2 3.52 -4.50 21.44
N VAL A 3 2.58 -3.82 20.80
CA VAL A 3 2.75 -3.24 19.46
C VAL A 3 2.49 -1.74 19.51
N HIS A 4 3.44 -0.96 19.00
CA HIS A 4 3.25 0.46 18.76
C HIS A 4 2.89 0.70 17.30
N ILE A 5 1.90 1.54 17.00
CA ILE A 5 1.51 1.86 15.62
C ILE A 5 1.60 3.37 15.40
N ILE A 6 2.42 3.78 14.45
CA ILE A 6 2.60 5.17 14.03
C ILE A 6 1.77 5.39 12.77
N GLY A 7 0.72 6.21 12.89
CA GLY A 7 -0.27 6.45 11.85
C GLY A 7 -1.53 5.61 12.04
N VAL A 8 -2.67 6.29 12.20
CA VAL A 8 -3.99 5.70 12.50
C VAL A 8 -4.96 5.99 11.35
N GLY A 9 -4.42 6.01 10.12
CA GLY A 9 -5.20 6.01 8.89
C GLY A 9 -6.03 4.73 8.71
N SER A 10 -6.54 4.52 7.50
CA SER A 10 -7.38 3.35 7.19
C SER A 10 -6.66 2.02 7.47
N ILE A 11 -5.38 1.90 7.11
CA ILE A 11 -4.57 0.70 7.37
C ILE A 11 -4.20 0.59 8.85
N GLY A 12 -3.50 1.59 9.40
CA GLY A 12 -2.98 1.54 10.78
C GLY A 12 -4.07 1.38 11.85
N GLY A 13 -5.20 2.08 11.71
CA GLY A 13 -6.32 1.89 12.63
C GLY A 13 -7.01 0.53 12.50
N SER A 14 -7.05 -0.05 11.29
CA SER A 14 -7.55 -1.41 11.09
C SER A 14 -6.65 -2.46 11.72
N ILE A 15 -5.32 -2.29 11.60
CA ILE A 15 -4.32 -3.12 12.29
C ILE A 15 -4.51 -3.00 13.80
N ALA A 16 -4.61 -1.76 14.32
CA ALA A 16 -4.77 -1.50 15.75
C ALA A 16 -6.00 -2.20 16.34
N LEU A 17 -7.16 -2.07 15.69
CA LEU A 17 -8.41 -2.71 16.11
C LEU A 17 -8.29 -4.24 16.08
N ARG A 18 -7.75 -4.80 14.99
CA ARG A 18 -7.63 -6.25 14.82
C ARG A 18 -6.65 -6.85 15.83
N LEU A 19 -5.48 -6.26 16.04
CA LEU A 19 -4.49 -6.74 17.02
C LEU A 19 -5.00 -6.60 18.46
N SER A 20 -5.68 -5.50 18.80
CA SER A 20 -6.30 -5.35 20.12
C SER A 20 -7.34 -6.46 20.37
N LYS A 21 -8.18 -6.77 19.39
CA LYS A 21 -9.15 -7.88 19.47
C LYS A 21 -8.52 -9.26 19.62
N ARG A 22 -7.29 -9.43 19.12
CA ARG A 22 -6.49 -10.67 19.27
C ARG A 22 -5.78 -10.76 20.63
N GLY A 23 -5.92 -9.74 21.50
CA GLY A 23 -5.35 -9.73 22.85
C GLY A 23 -3.97 -9.09 22.96
N HIS A 24 -3.54 -8.33 21.95
CA HIS A 24 -2.26 -7.59 22.01
C HIS A 24 -2.42 -6.30 22.80
N GLU A 25 -1.35 -5.90 23.49
CA GLU A 25 -1.25 -4.56 24.06
C GLU A 25 -0.88 -3.59 22.93
N VAL A 26 -1.86 -2.84 22.44
CA VAL A 26 -1.68 -1.91 21.32
C VAL A 26 -1.60 -0.49 21.83
N SER A 27 -0.54 0.22 21.45
CA SER A 27 -0.47 1.67 21.57
C SER A 27 -0.39 2.32 20.19
N VAL A 28 -0.90 3.54 20.06
CA VAL A 28 -0.91 4.28 18.80
C VAL A 28 -0.40 5.70 18.96
N PHE A 29 0.18 6.23 17.89
CA PHE A 29 0.50 7.64 17.70
C PHE A 29 -0.06 8.11 16.36
N ASP A 30 -0.68 9.29 16.32
CA ASP A 30 -1.02 10.01 15.09
C ASP A 30 -0.89 11.51 15.37
N GLU A 31 -0.41 12.29 14.40
CA GLU A 31 -0.37 13.76 14.52
C GLU A 31 -1.78 14.34 14.66
N ASN A 32 -2.80 13.67 14.11
CA ASN A 32 -4.18 14.06 14.26
C ASN A 32 -4.79 13.46 15.54
N VAL A 33 -4.81 14.27 16.59
CA VAL A 33 -5.39 13.93 17.90
C VAL A 33 -6.87 13.52 17.80
N VAL A 34 -7.64 14.08 16.85
CA VAL A 34 -9.04 13.71 16.66
C VAL A 34 -9.15 12.25 16.22
N THR A 35 -8.25 11.80 15.35
CA THR A 35 -8.21 10.40 14.87
C THR A 35 -7.93 9.43 16.02
N THR A 36 -6.95 9.73 16.89
CA THR A 36 -6.62 8.86 18.03
C THR A 36 -7.71 8.85 19.09
N GLU A 37 -8.36 9.99 19.34
CA GLU A 37 -9.52 10.06 20.23
C GLU A 37 -10.70 9.23 19.72
N MET A 38 -10.98 9.28 18.41
CA MET A 38 -12.01 8.44 17.80
C MET A 38 -11.68 6.95 17.93
N LEU A 39 -10.40 6.57 17.80
CA LEU A 39 -9.98 5.18 17.95
C LEU A 39 -10.18 4.72 19.39
N ARG A 40 -9.75 5.53 20.37
CA ARG A 40 -9.93 5.24 21.80
C ARG A 40 -11.41 5.13 22.19
N LYS A 41 -12.28 5.96 21.61
CA LYS A 41 -13.74 5.84 21.82
C LYS A 41 -14.29 4.54 21.23
N LYS A 42 -13.77 4.09 20.09
CA LYS A 42 -14.17 2.84 19.44
C LYS A 42 -13.66 1.61 20.20
N ASN A 43 -12.44 1.67 20.73
CA ASN A 43 -11.84 0.61 21.54
C ASN A 43 -10.98 1.21 22.68
N PRO A 44 -11.51 1.27 23.92
CA PRO A 44 -10.82 1.85 25.07
C PRO A 44 -9.56 1.09 25.52
N SER A 45 -9.36 -0.14 25.06
CA SER A 45 -8.16 -0.94 25.37
C SER A 45 -6.93 -0.51 24.59
N ILE A 46 -7.08 0.31 23.55
CA ILE A 46 -5.97 0.86 22.77
C ILE A 46 -5.42 2.10 23.47
N GLU A 47 -4.13 2.07 23.78
CA GLU A 47 -3.42 3.17 24.42
C GLU A 47 -3.07 4.26 23.39
N VAL A 48 -3.38 5.52 23.69
CA VAL A 48 -2.94 6.66 22.87
C VAL A 48 -1.67 7.22 23.50
N SER A 49 -0.56 7.12 22.78
CA SER A 49 0.74 7.63 23.21
C SER A 49 0.98 9.03 22.66
N SER A 50 1.58 9.90 23.47
CA SER A 50 2.17 11.16 22.99
C SER A 50 3.62 10.98 22.49
N ASP A 51 4.23 9.84 22.80
CA ASP A 51 5.56 9.45 22.34
C ASP A 51 5.44 8.62 21.04
N VAL A 52 6.04 9.14 19.96
CA VAL A 52 6.13 8.50 18.64
C VAL A 52 6.97 7.23 18.67
N PHE A 53 7.96 7.16 19.56
CA PHE A 53 8.94 6.08 19.61
C PHE A 53 8.77 5.24 20.87
N MET A 54 7.52 5.09 21.32
CA MET A 54 7.20 4.33 22.51
C MET A 54 7.82 2.92 22.42
N PRO A 55 8.68 2.52 23.37
CA PRO A 55 9.41 1.27 23.28
C PRO A 55 8.44 0.09 23.43
N ARG A 56 8.39 -0.75 22.39
CA ARG A 56 7.50 -1.92 22.27
C ARG A 56 8.23 -3.07 21.57
N ASP A 57 7.61 -4.25 21.56
CA ASP A 57 8.18 -5.44 20.94
C ASP A 57 8.21 -5.31 19.40
N LEU A 58 7.31 -4.50 18.84
CA LEU A 58 7.24 -4.17 17.41
C LEU A 58 6.67 -2.76 17.21
N THR A 59 7.32 -1.96 16.35
CA THR A 59 6.79 -0.68 15.87
C THR A 59 6.28 -0.82 14.45
N VAL A 60 5.01 -0.55 14.22
CA VAL A 60 4.37 -0.54 12.90
C VAL A 60 4.32 0.88 12.37
N ILE A 61 4.85 1.13 11.17
CA ILE A 61 4.72 2.40 10.47
C ILE A 61 3.61 2.28 9.43
N ALA A 62 2.50 2.97 9.66
CA ALA A 62 1.34 3.04 8.78
C ALA A 62 1.06 4.49 8.34
N LEU A 63 2.13 5.15 7.90
CA LEU A 63 2.14 6.54 7.44
C LEU A 63 2.04 6.64 5.92
N PRO A 64 1.65 7.81 5.38
CA PRO A 64 1.95 8.15 4.00
C PRO A 64 3.45 8.02 3.72
N MET A 65 3.80 7.58 2.50
CA MET A 65 5.17 7.24 2.11
C MET A 65 6.13 8.44 2.23
N ASN A 66 5.66 9.66 1.98
CA ASN A 66 6.46 10.87 2.19
C ASN A 66 6.79 11.15 3.67
N SER A 67 5.91 10.79 4.59
CA SER A 67 6.11 10.94 6.03
C SER A 67 6.96 9.81 6.58
N GLU A 68 6.76 8.59 6.08
CA GLU A 68 7.62 7.44 6.39
C GLU A 68 9.07 7.69 5.98
N GLU A 69 9.32 8.20 4.76
CA GLU A 69 10.66 8.57 4.32
C GLU A 69 11.34 9.53 5.31
N LYS A 70 10.64 10.61 5.71
CA LYS A 70 11.16 11.58 6.68
C LYS A 70 11.44 10.95 8.03
N LEU A 71 10.55 10.07 8.49
CA LEU A 71 10.69 9.37 9.75
C LEU A 71 11.92 8.46 9.73
N LEU A 72 12.05 7.60 8.72
CA LEU A 72 13.20 6.69 8.57
C LEU A 72 14.53 7.45 8.38
N LEU A 73 14.52 8.64 7.79
CA LEU A 73 15.72 9.48 7.61
C LEU A 73 16.16 10.23 8.87
N SER A 74 15.29 10.40 9.87
CA SER A 74 15.57 11.25 11.04
C SER A 74 15.48 10.55 12.39
N ALA A 75 14.69 9.49 12.49
CA ALA A 75 14.49 8.75 13.72
C ALA A 75 15.61 7.74 13.98
N ASP A 76 15.85 7.44 15.26
CA ASP A 76 16.64 6.30 15.71
C ASP A 76 15.68 5.30 16.36
N PHE A 77 15.54 4.13 15.75
CA PHE A 77 14.67 3.07 16.24
C PHE A 77 15.47 2.12 17.14
N SER A 78 14.97 1.87 18.34
CA SER A 78 15.59 0.96 19.32
C SER A 78 15.22 -0.52 19.12
N GLY A 79 14.16 -0.79 18.36
CA GLY A 79 13.60 -2.14 18.13
C GLY A 79 13.22 -2.38 16.66
N PRO A 80 12.56 -3.52 16.38
CA PRO A 80 12.12 -3.84 15.02
C PRO A 80 11.02 -2.90 14.53
N VAL A 81 11.08 -2.62 13.23
CA VAL A 81 10.15 -1.77 12.52
C VAL A 81 9.47 -2.59 11.44
N PHE A 82 8.16 -2.45 11.32
CA PHE A 82 7.33 -3.05 10.28
C PHE A 82 6.55 -1.98 9.54
N ASP A 83 6.89 -1.70 8.29
CA ASP A 83 6.11 -0.76 7.47
C ASP A 83 4.94 -1.47 6.76
N VAL A 84 3.99 -0.68 6.26
CA VAL A 84 2.87 -1.16 5.42
C VAL A 84 2.73 -0.36 4.13
N ALA A 85 3.86 0.11 3.60
CA ALA A 85 3.93 0.99 2.43
C ALA A 85 3.59 0.25 1.12
N SER A 86 3.10 0.99 0.12
CA SER A 86 2.76 0.41 -1.20
C SER A 86 3.97 0.14 -2.10
N VAL A 87 5.18 0.41 -1.62
CA VAL A 87 6.49 0.22 -2.28
C VAL A 87 7.50 -0.16 -1.20
N MET A 88 8.53 -0.92 -1.53
CA MET A 88 9.48 -1.45 -0.54
C MET A 88 10.92 -0.97 -0.75
N ARG A 89 11.40 -0.93 -2.00
CA ARG A 89 12.83 -0.73 -2.28
C ARG A 89 13.40 0.57 -1.69
N PRO A 90 12.75 1.74 -1.82
CA PRO A 90 13.30 2.99 -1.28
C PRO A 90 13.43 2.98 0.25
N PHE A 91 12.46 2.40 0.96
CA PHE A 91 12.47 2.33 2.42
C PHE A 91 13.47 1.32 2.95
N GLN A 92 13.61 0.18 2.27
CA GLN A 92 14.66 -0.80 2.52
C GLN A 92 16.06 -0.20 2.35
N GLU A 93 16.27 0.63 1.32
CA GLU A 93 17.55 1.32 1.12
C GLU A 93 17.86 2.34 2.23
N ILE A 94 16.85 3.12 2.65
CA ILE A 94 17.00 4.04 3.79
C ILE A 94 17.33 3.26 5.07
N ALA A 95 16.58 2.18 5.34
CA ALA A 95 16.79 1.33 6.49
C ALA A 95 18.19 0.71 6.50
N ARG A 96 18.69 0.27 5.35
CA ARG A 96 20.05 -0.25 5.19
C ARG A 96 21.10 0.79 5.57
N LEU A 97 21.00 2.01 5.02
CA LEU A 97 21.95 3.10 5.30
C LEU A 97 21.92 3.53 6.78
N ARG A 98 20.74 3.49 7.40
CA ARG A 98 20.53 3.86 8.81
C ARG A 98 20.66 2.69 9.79
N LYS A 99 20.89 1.46 9.29
CA LYS A 99 20.95 0.22 10.08
C LYS A 99 19.69 -0.07 10.90
N ILE A 100 18.53 0.27 10.33
CA ILE A 100 17.22 0.02 10.94
C ILE A 100 16.84 -1.44 10.71
N ARG A 101 16.30 -2.09 11.75
CA ARG A 101 15.74 -3.44 11.71
C ARG A 101 14.35 -3.43 11.06
N LEU A 102 14.29 -3.02 9.79
CA LEU A 102 13.05 -2.89 9.03
C LEU A 102 12.67 -4.22 8.37
N ILE A 103 11.41 -4.62 8.53
CA ILE A 103 10.73 -5.54 7.62
C ILE A 103 9.71 -4.70 6.86
N SER A 104 9.81 -4.66 5.53
CA SER A 104 8.81 -3.96 4.74
C SER A 104 7.61 -4.85 4.48
N GLY A 105 6.44 -4.24 4.49
CA GLY A 105 5.16 -4.90 4.34
C GLY A 105 4.27 -4.17 3.34
N HIS A 106 3.46 -4.92 2.61
CA HIS A 106 2.42 -4.36 1.77
C HIS A 106 1.19 -5.28 1.81
N PRO A 107 0.16 -4.94 2.60
CA PRO A 107 -1.11 -5.63 2.51
C PRO A 107 -1.70 -5.36 1.12
N MET A 108 -2.03 -6.40 0.36
CA MET A 108 -2.77 -6.26 -0.91
C MET A 108 -4.25 -5.99 -0.63
N ALA A 109 -4.49 -4.92 0.12
CA ALA A 109 -5.73 -4.54 0.75
C ALA A 109 -5.85 -3.02 0.78
N GLY A 110 -7.08 -2.54 0.84
CA GLY A 110 -7.36 -1.12 1.04
C GLY A 110 -8.80 -0.80 0.75
N ASN A 111 -9.19 0.44 1.03
CA ASN A 111 -10.48 0.99 0.65
C ASN A 111 -10.32 2.46 0.21
N VAL A 112 -11.40 3.02 -0.33
CA VAL A 112 -11.42 4.41 -0.83
C VAL A 112 -11.62 5.44 0.29
N HIS A 113 -11.92 5.00 1.50
CA HIS A 113 -12.18 5.87 2.63
C HIS A 113 -10.87 6.25 3.32
N LYS A 114 -10.83 7.47 3.87
CA LYS A 114 -9.68 7.99 4.61
C LYS A 114 -9.94 7.95 6.11
N GLY A 115 -8.86 7.76 6.87
CA GLY A 115 -8.87 7.90 8.33
C GLY A 115 -9.91 7.00 9.00
N PRO A 116 -10.63 7.49 10.02
CA PRO A 116 -11.59 6.69 10.79
C PRO A 116 -12.70 6.02 9.97
N ALA A 117 -13.12 6.63 8.86
CA ALA A 117 -14.15 6.08 7.98
C ALA A 117 -13.69 4.84 7.21
N GLY A 118 -12.37 4.62 7.11
CA GLY A 118 -11.77 3.47 6.44
C GLY A 118 -11.35 2.34 7.38
N TRP A 119 -11.59 2.45 8.69
CA TRP A 119 -11.24 1.38 9.62
C TRP A 119 -12.14 0.16 9.47
N ASP A 120 -11.54 -1.00 9.21
CA ASP A 120 -12.22 -2.27 9.02
C ASP A 120 -11.32 -3.41 9.54
N GLU A 121 -11.76 -4.07 10.62
CA GLU A 121 -11.05 -5.20 11.22
C GLU A 121 -10.87 -6.37 10.24
N SER A 122 -11.78 -6.52 9.27
CA SER A 122 -11.78 -7.59 8.27
C SER A 122 -11.04 -7.23 6.98
N MET A 123 -10.43 -6.04 6.91
CA MET A 123 -9.77 -5.52 5.71
C MET A 123 -8.72 -6.47 5.13
N PHE A 124 -8.10 -7.28 5.98
CA PHE A 124 -6.96 -8.12 5.63
C PHE A 124 -7.32 -9.60 5.44
N ASP A 125 -8.57 -10.00 5.73
CA ASP A 125 -9.00 -11.40 5.73
C ASP A 125 -8.87 -12.04 4.35
N GLY A 126 -8.14 -13.15 4.27
CA GLY A 126 -7.93 -13.93 3.05
C GLY A 126 -7.11 -13.21 1.98
N ARG A 127 -6.51 -12.05 2.29
CA ARG A 127 -5.71 -11.27 1.34
C ARG A 127 -4.24 -11.63 1.44
N ILE A 128 -3.53 -11.50 0.32
CA ILE A 128 -2.07 -11.60 0.30
C ILE A 128 -1.48 -10.40 1.04
N PHE A 129 -0.46 -10.65 1.83
CA PHE A 129 0.35 -9.63 2.47
C PHE A 129 1.80 -9.86 2.06
N LEU A 130 2.30 -9.00 1.18
CA LEU A 130 3.67 -9.09 0.69
C LEU A 130 4.60 -8.59 1.78
N PHE A 131 5.72 -9.27 2.00
CA PHE A 131 6.73 -8.82 2.97
C PHE A 131 8.15 -9.06 2.47
N SER A 132 9.09 -8.26 2.98
CA SER A 132 10.52 -8.45 2.77
C SER A 132 11.31 -8.04 4.01
N PRO A 133 12.03 -8.96 4.68
CA PRO A 133 12.96 -8.58 5.74
C PRO A 133 14.13 -7.79 5.17
N GLY A 134 14.54 -6.73 5.87
CA GLY A 134 15.71 -5.95 5.54
C GLY A 134 17.01 -6.53 6.08
N GLU A 135 18.14 -5.96 5.67
CA GLU A 135 19.48 -6.49 5.95
C GLU A 135 19.77 -6.68 7.45
N PHE A 136 19.26 -5.79 8.30
CA PHE A 136 19.50 -5.82 9.75
C PHE A 136 18.39 -6.51 10.54
N ALA A 137 17.30 -6.95 9.90
CA ALA A 137 16.21 -7.66 10.58
C ALA A 137 16.70 -9.05 11.05
N THR A 138 16.32 -9.43 12.27
CA THR A 138 16.65 -10.75 12.82
C THR A 138 15.54 -11.77 12.53
N GLY A 139 15.81 -13.05 12.80
CA GLY A 139 14.78 -14.09 12.74
C GLY A 139 13.62 -13.83 13.71
N GLU A 140 13.91 -13.32 14.89
CA GLU A 140 12.89 -12.94 15.88
C GLU A 140 12.02 -11.78 15.37
N ASP A 141 12.61 -10.80 14.69
CA ASP A 141 11.86 -9.69 14.09
C ASP A 141 10.88 -10.19 13.02
N LEU A 142 11.35 -11.14 12.20
CA LEU A 142 10.53 -11.78 11.19
C LEU A 142 9.39 -12.59 11.81
N ASP A 143 9.66 -13.35 12.89
CA ASP A 143 8.63 -14.12 13.60
C ASP A 143 7.53 -13.22 14.16
N HIS A 144 7.90 -12.06 14.73
CA HIS A 144 6.93 -11.05 15.19
C HIS A 144 6.04 -10.53 14.05
N VAL A 145 6.63 -10.24 12.89
CA VAL A 145 5.88 -9.75 11.72
C VAL A 145 4.97 -10.83 11.14
N LEU A 146 5.45 -12.07 10.99
CA LEU A 146 4.65 -13.17 10.45
C LEU A 146 3.48 -13.52 11.36
N MET A 147 3.67 -13.46 12.68
CA MET A 147 2.59 -13.59 13.66
C MET A 147 1.53 -12.50 13.45
N VAL A 148 1.96 -11.22 13.41
CA VAL A 148 1.04 -10.09 13.18
C VAL A 148 0.26 -10.27 11.88
N VAL A 149 0.94 -10.54 10.76
CA VAL A 149 0.30 -10.72 9.44
C VAL A 149 -0.71 -11.87 9.46
N THR A 150 -0.38 -12.98 10.11
CA THR A 150 -1.29 -14.13 10.24
C THR A 150 -2.51 -13.79 11.10
N GLU A 151 -2.33 -13.06 12.20
CA GLU A 151 -3.41 -12.66 13.11
C GLU A 151 -4.34 -11.60 12.52
N LEU A 152 -3.83 -10.79 11.58
CA LEU A 152 -4.62 -9.93 10.72
C LEU A 152 -5.59 -10.72 9.82
N GLY A 153 -5.34 -12.02 9.60
CA GLY A 153 -6.14 -12.88 8.72
C GLY A 153 -5.60 -12.95 7.29
N SER A 154 -4.41 -12.42 7.03
CA SER A 154 -3.77 -12.43 5.72
C SER A 154 -2.89 -13.66 5.50
N SER A 155 -2.54 -13.89 4.23
CA SER A 155 -1.54 -14.88 3.81
C SER A 155 -0.21 -14.17 3.53
N PRO A 156 0.84 -14.38 4.34
CA PRO A 156 2.14 -13.76 4.12
C PRO A 156 2.83 -14.38 2.89
N GLU A 157 3.34 -13.53 1.99
CA GLU A 157 4.15 -13.95 0.85
C GLU A 157 5.44 -13.13 0.76
N TYR A 158 6.58 -13.82 0.72
CA TYR A 158 7.87 -13.16 0.57
C TYR A 158 8.08 -12.69 -0.87
N LEU A 159 8.55 -11.46 -1.03
CA LEU A 159 8.94 -10.92 -2.33
C LEU A 159 10.12 -9.96 -2.19
N PRO A 160 11.22 -10.12 -2.97
CA PRO A 160 12.31 -9.16 -2.95
C PRO A 160 11.83 -7.73 -3.27
N PRO A 161 12.37 -6.68 -2.63
CA PRO A 161 11.84 -5.32 -2.76
C PRO A 161 11.77 -4.79 -4.20
N GLU A 162 12.79 -5.09 -5.02
CA GLU A 162 12.82 -4.69 -6.43
C GLU A 162 11.75 -5.43 -7.24
N ARG A 163 11.54 -6.72 -6.95
CA ARG A 163 10.53 -7.54 -7.62
C ARG A 163 9.12 -7.13 -7.21
N HIS A 164 8.92 -6.80 -5.93
CA HIS A 164 7.70 -6.19 -5.42
C HIS A 164 7.36 -4.93 -6.21
N ASP A 165 8.27 -3.95 -6.21
CA ASP A 165 8.06 -2.65 -6.83
C ASP A 165 7.80 -2.77 -8.34
N TYR A 166 8.50 -3.68 -9.02
CA TYR A 166 8.23 -4.01 -10.42
C TYR A 166 6.84 -4.61 -10.64
N ILE A 167 6.43 -5.57 -9.81
CA ILE A 167 5.11 -6.22 -9.95
C ILE A 167 3.99 -5.22 -9.70
N VAL A 168 4.04 -4.47 -8.59
CA VAL A 168 2.97 -3.51 -8.24
C VAL A 168 2.88 -2.35 -9.23
N SER A 169 3.96 -1.99 -9.94
CA SER A 169 3.85 -1.01 -11.03
C SER A 169 2.91 -1.51 -12.12
N ARG A 170 3.02 -2.78 -12.50
CA ARG A 170 2.25 -3.40 -13.59
C ARG A 170 0.82 -3.74 -13.19
N ILE A 171 0.61 -4.26 -11.98
CA ILE A 171 -0.70 -4.78 -11.56
C ILE A 171 -1.56 -3.77 -10.76
N SER A 172 -1.00 -2.60 -10.40
CA SER A 172 -1.71 -1.61 -9.58
C SER A 172 -1.45 -0.17 -10.03
N GLN A 173 -0.20 0.28 -10.03
CA GLN A 173 0.10 1.72 -10.21
C GLN A 173 -0.15 2.20 -11.65
N THR A 174 0.27 1.44 -12.66
CA THR A 174 -0.04 1.73 -14.07
C THR A 174 -1.54 1.68 -14.34
N ALA A 175 -2.27 0.77 -13.70
CA ALA A 175 -3.72 0.68 -13.85
C ALA A 175 -4.42 1.97 -13.38
N TYR A 176 -3.92 2.64 -12.34
CA TYR A 176 -4.41 3.96 -11.95
C TYR A 176 -4.28 4.98 -13.10
N PHE A 177 -3.10 5.10 -13.70
CA PHE A 177 -2.86 6.10 -14.76
C PHE A 177 -3.67 5.80 -16.03
N LEU A 178 -3.82 4.53 -16.42
CA LEU A 178 -4.72 4.14 -17.51
C LEU A 178 -6.18 4.50 -17.20
N SER A 179 -6.60 4.27 -15.95
CA SER A 179 -7.92 4.66 -15.45
C SER A 179 -8.12 6.19 -15.51
N ARG A 180 -7.08 6.98 -15.21
CA ARG A 180 -7.09 8.45 -15.36
C ARG A 180 -7.18 8.88 -16.81
N THR A 181 -6.50 8.21 -17.73
CA THR A 181 -6.62 8.46 -19.17
C THR A 181 -8.05 8.22 -19.64
N LEU A 182 -8.70 7.14 -19.18
CA LEU A 182 -10.11 6.87 -19.48
C LEU A 182 -11.06 7.95 -18.93
N LEU A 183 -10.83 8.42 -17.70
CA LEU A 183 -11.58 9.55 -17.12
C LEU A 183 -11.41 10.82 -17.97
N ARG A 184 -10.18 11.12 -18.40
CA ARG A 184 -9.88 12.27 -19.24
C ARG A 184 -10.57 12.19 -20.62
N LEU A 185 -10.63 11.01 -21.22
CA LEU A 185 -11.34 10.77 -22.48
C LEU A 185 -12.86 10.89 -22.33
N GLY A 186 -13.40 10.43 -21.20
CA GLY A 186 -14.84 10.50 -20.90
C GLY A 186 -15.34 11.93 -20.74
N GLY A 187 -14.62 12.77 -19.98
CA GLY A 187 -14.94 14.19 -19.81
C GLY A 187 -16.43 14.47 -19.53
N ASP A 188 -17.03 15.39 -20.27
CA ASP A 188 -18.45 15.76 -20.11
C ASP A 188 -19.43 14.66 -20.57
N PHE A 189 -18.94 13.58 -21.18
CA PHE A 189 -19.75 12.46 -21.64
C PHE A 189 -19.95 11.37 -20.58
N GLU A 190 -19.35 11.49 -19.39
CA GLU A 190 -19.49 10.51 -18.29
C GLU A 190 -20.94 10.22 -17.91
N LYS A 191 -21.85 11.21 -18.06
CA LYS A 191 -23.30 11.04 -17.80
C LYS A 191 -23.99 10.00 -18.68
N TYR A 192 -23.37 9.61 -19.80
CA TYR A 192 -23.87 8.58 -20.71
C TYR A 192 -23.22 7.21 -20.48
N SER A 193 -22.37 7.09 -19.46
CA SER A 193 -21.55 5.91 -19.25
C SER A 193 -22.32 4.73 -18.64
N GLY A 194 -21.89 3.52 -18.98
CA GLY A 194 -22.42 2.26 -18.42
C GLY A 194 -21.49 1.63 -17.37
N PRO A 195 -21.87 0.46 -16.82
CA PRO A 195 -21.12 -0.23 -15.77
C PRO A 195 -19.65 -0.55 -16.11
N GLY A 196 -19.36 -0.84 -17.39
CA GLY A 196 -17.98 -1.11 -17.86
C GLY A 196 -17.05 0.11 -17.75
N TYR A 197 -17.58 1.31 -17.99
CA TYR A 197 -16.83 2.55 -17.77
C TYR A 197 -16.59 2.78 -16.27
N GLY A 198 -17.64 2.62 -15.45
CA GLY A 198 -17.55 2.80 -14.02
C GLY A 198 -16.52 1.88 -13.35
N SER A 199 -16.51 0.59 -13.72
CA SER A 199 -15.55 -0.39 -13.19
C SER A 199 -14.10 -0.09 -13.61
N THR A 200 -13.87 0.24 -14.90
CA THR A 200 -12.54 0.54 -15.42
C THR A 200 -11.99 1.88 -14.92
N SER A 201 -12.84 2.89 -14.77
CA SER A 201 -12.47 4.25 -14.32
C SER A 201 -12.37 4.39 -12.79
N ARG A 202 -12.81 3.37 -12.03
CA ARG A 202 -12.87 3.42 -10.56
C ARG A 202 -11.53 3.73 -9.90
N LEU A 203 -10.44 3.17 -10.40
CA LEU A 203 -9.10 3.36 -9.83
C LEU A 203 -8.64 4.82 -9.96
N GLY A 204 -8.92 5.49 -11.09
CA GLY A 204 -8.56 6.89 -11.34
C GLY A 204 -9.22 7.92 -10.41
N ARG A 205 -10.07 7.46 -9.49
CA ARG A 205 -10.73 8.26 -8.44
C ARG A 205 -10.12 8.08 -7.04
N GLN A 206 -9.01 7.34 -6.92
CA GLN A 206 -8.29 7.19 -5.66
C GLN A 206 -7.65 8.51 -5.20
N ASN A 207 -7.12 8.51 -3.97
CA ASN A 207 -6.45 9.66 -3.37
C ASN A 207 -5.23 10.11 -4.19
N MET A 208 -5.20 11.39 -4.57
CA MET A 208 -4.10 11.96 -5.35
C MET A 208 -2.75 11.90 -4.61
N ASP A 209 -2.73 12.16 -3.30
CA ASP A 209 -1.48 12.19 -2.52
C ASP A 209 -0.77 10.84 -2.56
N MET A 210 -1.53 9.75 -2.44
CA MET A 210 -1.03 8.38 -2.50
C MET A 210 -0.37 8.06 -3.85
N VAL A 211 -0.96 8.55 -4.94
CA VAL A 211 -0.45 8.32 -6.29
C VAL A 211 0.80 9.14 -6.57
N LEU A 212 0.85 10.38 -6.08
CA LEU A 212 2.04 11.21 -6.18
C LEU A 212 3.22 10.57 -5.45
N ASP A 213 2.97 9.97 -4.28
CA ASP A 213 3.97 9.18 -3.58
C ASP A 213 4.39 7.95 -4.41
N MET A 214 3.45 7.18 -4.98
CA MET A 214 3.79 6.03 -5.83
C MET A 214 4.67 6.43 -7.02
N ALA A 215 4.35 7.54 -7.68
CA ALA A 215 5.13 8.08 -8.79
C ALA A 215 6.52 8.54 -8.34
N ARG A 216 6.64 9.12 -7.14
CA ARG A 216 7.92 9.55 -6.58
C ARG A 216 8.83 8.37 -6.24
N PHE A 217 8.28 7.37 -5.56
CA PHE A 217 9.06 6.27 -4.99
C PHE A 217 9.27 5.09 -5.97
N ASN A 218 8.38 4.92 -6.94
CA ASN A 218 8.45 3.85 -7.95
C ASN A 218 8.40 4.35 -9.41
N GLY A 219 8.69 5.62 -9.63
CA GLY A 219 8.59 6.29 -10.93
C GLY A 219 9.22 5.54 -12.11
N PRO A 220 10.46 5.02 -12.03
CA PRO A 220 11.08 4.30 -13.14
C PRO A 220 10.28 3.07 -13.60
N ASN A 221 9.77 2.27 -12.65
CA ASN A 221 8.96 1.09 -12.98
C ASN A 221 7.59 1.46 -13.55
N ILE A 222 6.99 2.54 -13.04
CA ILE A 222 5.71 3.08 -13.56
C ILE A 222 5.91 3.59 -14.99
N ALA A 223 6.94 4.41 -15.22
CA ALA A 223 7.23 4.99 -16.52
C ALA A 223 7.50 3.90 -17.57
N SER A 224 8.32 2.90 -17.24
CA SER A 224 8.58 1.76 -18.13
C SER A 224 7.30 0.97 -18.44
N SER A 225 6.46 0.73 -17.44
CA SER A 225 5.18 0.05 -17.64
C SER A 225 4.18 0.87 -18.47
N LEU A 226 4.19 2.19 -18.37
CA LEU A 226 3.37 3.09 -19.20
C LEU A 226 3.86 3.10 -20.63
N GLU A 227 5.18 3.12 -20.85
CA GLU A 227 5.78 3.05 -22.19
C GLU A 227 5.41 1.74 -22.90
N GLU A 228 5.39 0.62 -22.19
CA GLU A 228 4.85 -0.65 -22.71
C GLU A 228 3.37 -0.52 -23.08
N ALA A 229 2.55 0.07 -22.20
CA ALA A 229 1.12 0.26 -22.46
C ALA A 229 0.87 1.17 -23.69
N GLU A 230 1.67 2.22 -23.86
CA GLU A 230 1.62 3.10 -25.04
C GLU A 230 1.91 2.33 -26.33
N ARG A 231 2.92 1.45 -26.34
CA ARG A 231 3.20 0.59 -27.50
C ARG A 231 2.02 -0.32 -27.83
N TYR A 232 1.41 -0.95 -26.83
CA TYR A 232 0.22 -1.80 -27.05
C TYR A 232 -0.96 -0.99 -27.61
N LEU A 233 -1.25 0.17 -27.03
CA LEU A 233 -2.32 1.06 -27.53
C LEU A 233 -2.04 1.55 -28.95
N HIS A 234 -0.78 1.84 -29.28
CA HIS A 234 -0.37 2.21 -30.63
C HIS A 234 -0.63 1.07 -31.62
N SER A 235 -0.24 -0.17 -31.30
CA SER A 235 -0.50 -1.33 -32.16
C SER A 235 -2.00 -1.57 -32.37
N ILE A 236 -2.82 -1.43 -31.34
CA ILE A 236 -4.29 -1.52 -31.44
C ILE A 236 -4.82 -0.44 -32.39
N ARG A 237 -4.39 0.83 -32.20
CA ARG A 237 -4.81 1.95 -33.05
C ARG A 237 -4.46 1.70 -34.52
N THR A 238 -3.23 1.29 -34.80
CA THR A 238 -2.78 1.03 -36.18
C THR A 238 -3.57 -0.09 -36.86
N ALA A 239 -3.85 -1.18 -36.16
CA ALA A 239 -4.68 -2.26 -36.72
C ALA A 239 -6.09 -1.77 -37.06
N ILE A 240 -6.71 -0.94 -36.20
CA ILE A 240 -8.02 -0.32 -36.45
C ILE A 240 -7.97 0.63 -37.66
N GLU A 241 -6.96 1.50 -37.75
CA GLU A 241 -6.78 2.45 -38.85
C GLU A 241 -6.60 1.75 -40.20
N MET A 242 -5.96 0.58 -40.21
CA MET A 242 -5.75 -0.24 -41.41
C MET A 242 -6.93 -1.17 -41.74
N GLY A 243 -7.92 -1.31 -40.84
CA GLY A 243 -8.99 -2.30 -40.98
C GLY A 243 -8.52 -3.75 -40.89
N ASP A 244 -7.36 -4.00 -40.29
CA ASP A 244 -6.76 -5.34 -40.14
C ASP A 244 -7.34 -6.04 -38.90
N ILE A 245 -8.47 -6.71 -39.10
CA ILE A 245 -9.22 -7.38 -38.04
C ILE A 245 -8.46 -8.58 -37.47
N ASP A 246 -7.75 -9.34 -38.31
CA ASP A 246 -6.98 -10.49 -37.87
C ASP A 246 -5.84 -10.04 -36.95
N LYS A 247 -5.14 -8.96 -37.31
CA LYS A 247 -4.10 -8.39 -36.45
C LYS A 247 -4.65 -7.83 -35.15
N LEU A 248 -5.80 -7.17 -35.21
CA LEU A 248 -6.46 -6.66 -34.01
C LEU A 248 -6.81 -7.81 -33.05
N GLN A 249 -7.39 -8.91 -33.57
CA GLN A 249 -7.73 -10.09 -32.78
C GLN A 249 -6.50 -10.72 -32.14
N GLU A 250 -5.39 -10.83 -32.88
CA GLU A 250 -4.11 -11.31 -32.35
C GLU A 250 -3.66 -10.47 -31.15
N ILE A 251 -3.66 -9.14 -31.28
CA ILE A 251 -3.17 -8.22 -30.26
C ILE A 251 -4.02 -8.24 -28.98
N ILE A 252 -5.36 -8.24 -29.10
CA ILE A 252 -6.25 -8.15 -27.94
C ILE A 252 -6.55 -9.50 -27.28
N SER A 253 -6.17 -10.61 -27.93
CA SER A 253 -6.31 -11.93 -27.34
C SER A 253 -5.31 -12.10 -26.18
N ILE A 254 -5.84 -12.23 -24.97
CA ILE A 254 -5.03 -12.65 -23.82
C ILE A 254 -4.89 -14.17 -23.92
N ARG A 255 -3.66 -14.69 -23.96
CA ARG A 255 -3.43 -16.12 -23.77
C ARG A 255 -3.96 -16.50 -22.38
N GLN A 256 -5.07 -17.25 -22.36
CA GLN A 256 -5.58 -17.88 -21.14
C GLN A 256 -4.66 -19.02 -20.71
#